data_AF-A0ABD6FNK3-F1
#
_entry.id   AF-A0ABD6FNK3-F1
#
_cell.length_a   1.000
_cell.length_b   1.000
_cell.length_c   1.000
_cell.angle_alpha   90.00
_cell.angle_beta   90.00
_cell.angle_gamma   90.00
#
_symmetry.space_group_name_H-M   'P 1'
#
loop_
_entity.id
_entity.type
_entity.pdbx_description
1 polymer ?
#
loop_
_entity_poly.entity_id
_entity_poly.type
_entity_poly.pdbx_seq_one_letter_code
_entity_poly.pdbx_strand_id
1 'polypeptide(L)' 'PVTITVTFPSPVNRAYKVSDGVWTAIPGADISGHKLTYQITDGGPLDADGAANGRIVDPLAAGLAAAFTG' A
#
# COMPACT_ATOMS: atom_id res chain seq x y z
N PRO A 1 6.72 1.72 14.15
CA PRO A 1 5.83 1.93 12.98
C PRO A 1 6.25 3.20 12.25
N VAL A 2 6.26 3.17 10.92
CA VAL A 2 6.58 4.29 10.03
C VAL A 2 5.33 4.62 9.23
N THR A 3 5.02 5.91 9.12
CA THR A 3 3.92 6.40 8.28
C THR A 3 4.44 6.66 6.88
N ILE A 4 3.85 6.01 5.89
CA ILE A 4 4.11 6.24 4.48
C ILE A 4 2.97 7.07 3.92
N THR A 5 3.30 8.18 3.26
CA THR A 5 2.36 8.99 2.49
C THR A 5 2.83 9.05 1.05
N VAL A 6 2.02 8.53 0.15
CA VAL A 6 2.28 8.57 -1.29
C VAL A 6 1.26 9.48 -1.95
N THR A 7 1.73 10.37 -2.82
CA THR A 7 0.87 11.23 -3.64
C THR A 7 0.94 10.76 -5.09
N PHE A 8 -0.22 10.47 -5.66
CA PHE A 8 -0.37 10.01 -7.04
C PHE A 8 -0.77 11.16 -7.97
N PRO A 9 -0.39 11.10 -9.25
CA PRO A 9 -0.79 12.10 -10.25
C PRO A 9 -2.29 12.02 -10.59
N SER A 10 -2.98 10.97 -10.19
CA SER A 10 -4.41 10.76 -10.38
C SER A 10 -5.04 10.21 -9.12
N PRO A 11 -6.33 10.46 -8.88
CA PRO A 11 -6.99 10.01 -7.66
C PRO A 11 -7.09 8.49 -7.65
N VAL A 12 -6.66 7.88 -6.55
CA VAL A 12 -6.74 6.43 -6.33
C VAL A 12 -7.85 6.13 -5.33
N ASN A 13 -8.36 4.91 -5.34
CA ASN A 13 -9.36 4.47 -4.36
C ASN A 13 -9.07 3.09 -3.77
N ARG A 14 -7.99 2.43 -4.23
CA ARG A 14 -7.50 1.17 -3.67
C ARG A 14 -5.98 1.14 -3.63
N ALA A 15 -5.47 0.45 -2.62
CA ALA A 15 -4.05 0.26 -2.41
C ALA A 15 -3.76 -1.21 -2.14
N TYR A 16 -2.73 -1.73 -2.80
CA TYR A 16 -2.34 -3.11 -2.72
C TYR A 16 -0.84 -3.24 -2.52
N LYS A 17 -0.47 -4.32 -1.85
CA LYS A 17 0.88 -4.83 -1.79
C LYS A 17 1.03 -5.94 -2.81
N VAL A 18 2.07 -5.88 -3.63
CA VAL A 18 2.38 -6.96 -4.57
C VAL A 18 3.61 -7.69 -4.08
N SER A 19 3.45 -8.97 -3.75
CA SER A 19 4.55 -9.88 -3.41
C SER A 19 4.35 -11.18 -4.16
N ASP A 20 5.37 -11.67 -4.86
CA ASP A 20 5.32 -12.91 -5.65
C ASP A 20 4.10 -13.02 -6.59
N GLY A 21 3.66 -11.90 -7.16
CA GLY A 21 2.49 -11.82 -8.04
C GLY A 21 1.13 -11.85 -7.34
N VAL A 22 1.11 -11.98 -6.01
CA VAL A 22 -0.11 -11.92 -5.19
C VAL A 22 -0.38 -10.47 -4.80
N TRP A 23 -1.62 -10.03 -5.04
CA TRP A 23 -2.11 -8.70 -4.68
C TRP A 23 -2.86 -8.78 -3.35
N THR A 24 -2.29 -8.18 -2.31
CA THR A 24 -2.89 -8.13 -0.96
C THR A 24 -3.33 -6.70 -0.68
N ALA A 25 -4.61 -6.48 -0.33
CA ALA A 25 -5.07 -5.14 0.03
C ALA A 25 -4.34 -4.63 1.28
N ILE A 26 -4.03 -3.34 1.34
CA ILE A 26 -3.40 -2.72 2.51
C ILE A 26 -4.50 -2.40 3.55
N PRO A 27 -4.60 -3.15 4.67
CA PRO A 27 -5.61 -2.87 5.68
C PRO A 27 -5.30 -1.55 6.40
N GLY A 28 -6.33 -0.73 6.61
CA GLY A 28 -6.17 0.56 7.29
C GLY A 28 -5.50 1.66 6.47
N ALA A 29 -5.34 1.46 5.15
CA ALA A 29 -4.93 2.53 4.25
C ALA A 29 -5.98 3.65 4.22
N ASP A 30 -5.55 4.87 4.55
CA ASP A 30 -6.34 6.09 4.32
C ASP A 30 -6.10 6.57 2.89
N ILE A 31 -7.17 6.64 2.10
CA ILE A 31 -7.10 7.12 0.73
C ILE A 31 -7.95 8.38 0.61
N SER A 32 -7.27 9.48 0.35
CA SER A 32 -7.85 10.82 0.27
C SER A 32 -7.53 11.44 -1.08
N GLY A 33 -8.36 11.10 -2.08
CA GLY A 33 -8.21 11.56 -3.47
C GLY A 33 -6.89 11.09 -4.09
N HIS A 34 -5.90 11.97 -4.10
CA HIS A 34 -4.57 11.72 -4.68
C HIS A 34 -3.58 11.15 -3.67
N LYS A 35 -3.94 11.06 -2.39
CA LYS A 35 -3.04 10.63 -1.33
C LYS A 35 -3.43 9.28 -0.77
N LEU A 36 -2.43 8.44 -0.55
CA LEU A 36 -2.53 7.19 0.17
C LEU A 36 -1.62 7.31 1.40
N THR A 37 -2.18 7.09 2.59
CA THR A 37 -1.44 7.05 3.84
C THR A 37 -1.64 5.71 4.52
N TYR A 38 -0.57 5.04 4.91
CA TYR A 38 -0.63 3.80 5.69
C TYR A 38 0.55 3.70 6.64
N GLN A 39 0.44 2.80 7.61
CA GLN A 39 1.51 2.51 8.54
C GLN A 39 2.12 1.14 8.23
N ILE A 40 3.44 1.09 8.21
CA ILE A 40 4.23 -0.13 8.04
C ILE A 40 5.18 -0.27 9.23
N THR A 41 5.50 -1.50 9.61
CA THR A 41 6.44 -1.79 10.70
C THR A 41 7.50 -2.75 10.16
N ASP A 42 8.77 -2.45 10.44
CA ASP A 42 9.91 -3.32 10.14
C ASP A 42 9.73 -4.68 10.81
N GLY A 43 9.75 -5.76 10.03
CA GLY A 43 9.41 -7.11 10.48
C GLY A 43 7.92 -7.37 10.75
N GLY A 44 7.04 -6.46 10.35
CA GLY A 44 5.60 -6.54 10.56
C GLY A 44 4.79 -6.84 9.29
N PRO A 45 3.44 -6.88 9.40
CA PRO A 45 2.58 -6.95 8.23
C PRO A 45 2.91 -5.82 7.25
N LEU A 46 2.85 -6.12 5.95
CA LEU A 46 3.23 -5.23 4.84
C LEU A 46 4.73 -5.06 4.63
N ASP A 47 5.61 -5.56 5.48
CA ASP A 47 7.03 -5.71 5.15
C ASP A 47 7.23 -6.94 4.29
N ALA A 48 7.81 -6.80 3.09
CA ALA A 48 7.84 -7.90 2.12
C ALA A 48 8.79 -9.03 2.53
N ASP A 49 9.87 -8.73 3.26
CA ASP A 49 10.77 -9.76 3.78
C ASP A 49 10.36 -10.24 5.19
N GLY A 50 9.41 -9.54 5.84
CA GLY A 50 8.93 -9.84 7.19
C GLY A 50 10.03 -9.84 8.25
N ALA A 51 11.20 -9.26 7.96
CA ALA A 51 12.38 -9.34 8.81
C ALA A 51 12.60 -8.02 9.55
N ALA A 52 12.65 -8.06 10.88
CA ALA A 52 13.06 -6.91 11.69
C ALA A 52 14.58 -6.73 11.63
N ASN A 53 15.08 -6.24 10.49
CA ASN A 53 16.51 -6.08 10.21
C ASN A 53 16.92 -4.61 10.05
N GLY A 54 15.99 -3.67 10.30
CA GLY A 54 16.18 -2.23 10.12
C GLY A 54 15.92 -1.74 8.70
N ARG A 55 15.37 -2.59 7.82
CA ARG A 55 15.07 -2.27 6.42
C ARG A 55 13.69 -2.80 6.04
N ILE A 56 12.75 -1.88 5.87
CA ILE A 56 11.43 -2.18 5.33
C ILE A 56 11.50 -2.31 3.81
N VAL A 57 11.10 -3.46 3.29
CA VAL A 57 10.99 -3.70 1.84
C VAL A 57 9.57 -3.42 1.40
N ASP A 58 9.38 -2.29 0.68
CA ASP A 58 8.04 -1.79 0.32
C ASP A 58 7.66 -1.84 -1.18
N PRO A 59 7.29 -3.01 -1.75
CA PRO A 59 6.67 -3.08 -3.07
C PRO A 59 5.20 -2.65 -3.01
N LEU A 60 4.98 -1.33 -2.98
CA LEU A 60 3.67 -0.70 -3.06
C LEU A 60 3.17 -0.68 -4.52
N ALA A 61 1.93 -1.11 -4.73
CA ALA A 61 1.21 -0.89 -5.98
C ALA A 61 -0.11 -0.16 -5.70
N ALA A 62 -0.28 1.03 -6.27
CA ALA A 62 -1.54 1.74 -6.22
C ALA A 62 -2.40 1.45 -7.45
N GLY A 63 -3.71 1.35 -7.24
CA GLY A 63 -4.66 1.06 -8.31
C GLY A 63 -5.88 1.99 -8.29
N LEU A 64 -6.47 2.19 -9.47
CA LEU A 64 -7.86 2.63 -9.59
C LEU A 64 -8.75 1.39 -9.73
N ALA A 65 -9.72 1.24 -8.84
CA ALA A 65 -10.87 0.39 -9.10
C ALA A 65 -12.04 1.25 -9.57
N ALA A 66 -12.33 1.23 -10.86
CA ALA A 66 -13.58 1.78 -11.38
C ALA A 66 -14.61 0.65 -11.47
N ALA A 67 -15.79 0.86 -10.87
CA ALA A 67 -16.95 0.02 -11.14
C ALA A 67 -17.65 0.59 -12.38
N PHE A 68 -17.70 -0.18 -13.47
CA PHE A 68 -18.53 0.16 -14.63
C PHE A 68 -19.96 -0.31 -14.33
N THR A 69 -20.86 0.64 -14.05
CA THR A 69 -22.30 0.38 -13.97
C THR A 69 -22.91 0.71 -15.34
N GLY A 70 -22.73 -0.21 -16.28
CA GLY A 70 -23.42 -0.18 -17.58
C GLY A 70 -24.76 -0.87 -17.55
#